data_AF-A0A934H959-F1
#
_entry.id   AF-A0A934H959-F1
#
_cell.length_a   1.000
_cell.length_b   1.000
_cell.length_c   1.000
_cell.angle_alpha   90.00
_cell.angle_beta   90.00
_cell.angle_gamma   90.00
#
_symmetry.space_group_name_H-M   'P 1'
#
loop_
_entity.id
_entity.type
_entity.pdbx_description
1 polymer ?
#
loop_
_entity_poly.entity_id
_entity_poly.type
_entity_poly.pdbx_seq_one_letter_code
_entity_poly.pdbx_strand_id
1 'polypeptide(L)'
;MKGQYSLVIAGDAPEGQYRLVAGLYDDKGQRRLPVMRLVGSGGDMVDLGKIVVAGREHSYKLRKMPFPLDARLGDEVALQGFSLDKTSARPGDTLNLRLQWQARGTTKQPHKVTVQLLDKDNHIWGQRDSVPGDGDWPTTGWVRGEVLLDDYQVAVKDQTPPGEYRLVVAMYEAASGQRLPVTVEGEPGRALDTMILLATVTVEGR
;
A
#
# COMPACT_ATOMS: atom_id res chain seq x y z
N MET A 1 3.85 24.22 28.72
CA MET A 1 3.07 23.42 27.75
C MET A 1 3.74 22.06 27.59
N LYS A 2 2.99 20.95 27.64
CA LYS A 2 3.50 19.62 27.27
C LYS A 2 3.18 19.41 25.80
N GLY A 3 4.19 19.19 24.96
CA GLY A 3 4.00 18.76 23.57
C GLY A 3 3.81 17.25 23.52
N GLN A 4 2.86 16.78 22.73
CA GLN A 4 2.69 15.36 22.41
C GLN A 4 3.19 15.14 20.98
N TYR A 5 4.02 14.12 20.79
CA TYR A 5 4.58 13.75 19.49
C TYR A 5 4.32 12.27 19.25
N SER A 6 3.92 11.94 18.02
CA SER A 6 3.77 10.56 17.57
C SER A 6 4.93 10.21 16.65
N LEU A 7 5.56 9.07 16.88
CA LEU A 7 6.58 8.49 16.00
C LEU A 7 5.98 7.24 15.35
N VAL A 8 5.94 7.23 14.03
CA VAL A 8 5.50 6.05 13.26
C VAL A 8 6.72 5.15 13.04
N ILE A 9 6.60 3.88 13.41
CA ILE A 9 7.60 2.86 13.09
C ILE A 9 7.29 2.39 11.67
N ALA A 10 8.30 2.36 10.79
CA ALA A 10 8.12 1.87 9.43
C ALA A 10 7.71 0.38 9.45
N GLY A 11 6.78 -0.04 8.58
CA GLY A 11 6.27 -1.42 8.55
C GLY A 11 7.33 -2.47 8.18
N ASP A 12 8.45 -2.06 7.59
CA ASP A 12 9.63 -2.88 7.31
C ASP A 12 10.79 -2.64 8.28
N ALA A 13 10.57 -1.92 9.39
CA ALA A 13 11.58 -1.77 10.41
C ALA A 13 12.03 -3.16 10.89
N PRO A 14 13.34 -3.47 10.86
CA PRO A 14 13.84 -4.74 11.34
C PRO A 14 13.38 -5.03 12.77
N GLU A 15 13.12 -6.31 13.05
CA GLU A 15 12.96 -6.75 14.42
C GLU A 15 14.22 -6.40 15.23
N GLY A 16 14.01 -5.86 16.42
CA GLY A 16 15.10 -5.66 17.36
C GLY A 16 14.88 -4.55 18.37
N GLN A 17 15.95 -4.29 19.12
CA GLN A 17 15.95 -3.26 20.14
C GLN A 17 16.52 -1.96 19.57
N TYR A 18 15.71 -0.91 19.59
CA TYR A 18 16.06 0.43 19.13
C TYR A 18 16.28 1.37 20.31
N ARG A 19 17.11 2.39 20.10
CA ARG A 19 17.26 3.51 21.04
C ARG A 19 16.40 4.67 20.56
N LEU A 20 15.47 5.12 21.41
CA LEU A 20 14.67 6.30 21.15
C LEU A 20 15.44 7.53 21.64
N VAL A 21 15.66 8.50 20.76
CA VAL A 21 16.39 9.73 21.07
C VAL A 21 15.59 10.95 20.63
N ALA A 22 15.70 12.05 21.36
CA ALA A 22 15.10 13.34 21.01
C ALA A 22 16.15 14.45 20.99
N GLY A 23 16.14 15.29 19.97
CA GLY A 23 17.01 16.46 19.86
C GLY A 23 16.18 17.71 19.56
N LEU A 24 16.69 18.88 19.95
CA LEU A 24 16.13 20.16 19.54
C LEU A 24 16.90 20.64 18.31
N TYR A 25 16.21 21.24 17.36
CA TYR A 25 16.82 21.96 16.24
C TYR A 25 16.61 23.46 16.45
N ASP A 26 17.43 24.28 15.78
CA ASP A 26 17.17 25.71 15.67
C ASP A 26 15.84 25.99 14.96
N ASP A 27 15.40 27.24 15.01
CA ASP A 27 14.14 27.70 14.41
C ASP A 27 14.06 27.47 12.89
N LYS A 28 15.21 27.30 12.24
CA LYS A 28 15.34 26.98 10.81
C LYS A 28 15.41 25.47 10.52
N GLY A 29 15.47 24.62 11.55
CA GLY A 29 15.58 23.16 11.41
C GLY A 29 16.93 22.67 10.88
N GLN A 30 17.93 23.55 10.72
CA GLN A 30 19.17 23.26 10.01
C GLN A 30 20.27 22.75 10.93
N ARG A 31 20.24 23.13 12.21
CA ARG A 31 21.26 22.72 13.17
C ARG A 31 20.65 22.18 14.45
N ARG A 32 21.17 21.06 14.94
CA ARG A 32 20.83 20.53 16.26
C ARG A 32 21.40 21.42 17.36
N LEU A 33 20.57 21.76 18.33
CA LEU A 33 20.95 22.54 19.49
C LEU A 33 21.62 21.62 20.53
N PRO A 34 22.69 22.09 21.19
CA PRO A 34 23.36 21.31 22.21
C PRO A 34 22.44 21.08 23.41
N VAL A 35 22.39 19.83 23.87
CA VAL A 35 21.77 19.43 25.12
C VAL A 35 22.84 19.45 26.20
N MET A 36 22.83 20.48 27.04
CA MET A 36 23.69 20.52 28.23
C MET A 36 23.15 19.53 29.27
N ARG A 37 23.98 18.56 29.66
CA ARG A 37 23.71 17.69 30.81
C ARG A 37 24.34 18.30 32.06
N LEU A 38 23.66 18.20 33.20
CA LEU A 38 24.18 18.64 34.51
C LEU A 38 25.45 17.88 34.93
N VAL A 39 25.69 16.68 34.36
CA VAL A 39 26.91 15.88 34.54
C VAL A 39 27.21 15.11 33.24
N GLY A 40 28.50 15.05 32.84
CA GLY A 40 29.00 14.30 31.67
C GLY A 40 29.21 15.14 30.40
N SER A 41 29.76 14.53 29.34
CA SER A 41 29.93 15.18 28.04
C SER A 41 28.57 15.46 27.39
N GLY A 42 28.30 16.72 27.08
CA GLY A 42 27.09 17.15 26.37
C GLY A 42 27.02 16.53 24.97
N GLY A 43 25.80 16.20 24.55
CA GLY A 43 25.47 15.78 23.17
C GLY A 43 24.38 16.69 22.62
N ASP A 44 23.89 16.41 21.42
CA ASP A 44 22.78 17.15 20.80
C ASP A 44 21.44 16.37 20.85
N MET A 45 21.44 15.22 21.55
CA MET A 45 20.27 14.35 21.74
C MET A 45 20.15 13.85 23.19
N VAL A 46 18.91 13.78 23.67
CA VAL A 46 18.47 13.14 24.91
C VAL A 46 18.09 11.68 24.59
N ASP A 47 18.61 10.73 25.36
CA ASP A 47 18.17 9.33 25.30
C ASP A 47 16.86 9.19 26.07
N LEU A 48 15.80 8.76 25.39
CA LEU A 48 14.47 8.56 25.95
C LEU A 48 14.23 7.11 26.38
N GLY A 49 15.18 6.21 26.13
CA GLY A 49 15.11 4.80 26.47
C GLY A 49 15.16 3.88 25.27
N LYS A 50 14.90 2.59 25.53
CA LYS A 50 14.90 1.54 24.53
C LYS A 50 13.46 1.14 24.20
N ILE A 51 13.21 0.86 22.94
CA ILE A 51 11.97 0.24 22.46
C ILE A 51 12.32 -1.07 21.76
N VAL A 52 11.40 -2.03 21.79
CA VAL A 52 11.50 -3.26 21.01
C VAL A 52 10.53 -3.14 19.85
N VAL A 53 11.04 -3.25 18.64
CA VAL A 53 10.24 -3.41 17.43
C VAL A 53 10.12 -4.91 17.19
N ALA A 54 8.91 -5.44 17.35
CA ALA A 54 8.62 -6.83 17.00
C ALA A 54 8.44 -6.94 15.49
N GLY A 55 8.93 -8.02 14.88
CA GLY A 55 8.58 -8.35 13.50
C GLY A 55 7.07 -8.58 13.36
N ARG A 56 6.51 -8.24 12.21
CA ARG A 56 5.11 -8.57 11.89
C ARG A 56 4.98 -10.07 11.64
N GLU A 57 3.82 -10.63 11.99
CA GLU A 57 3.51 -12.04 11.69
C GLU A 57 3.37 -12.24 10.17
N HIS A 58 4.14 -13.16 9.61
CA HIS A 58 4.05 -13.53 8.20
C HIS A 58 3.11 -14.73 8.02
N SER A 59 2.06 -14.57 7.22
CA SER A 59 1.20 -15.66 6.79
C SER A 59 1.68 -16.21 5.45
N TYR A 60 1.60 -17.52 5.26
CA TYR A 60 1.91 -18.20 3.97
C TYR A 60 0.68 -18.91 3.39
N LYS A 61 -0.45 -18.84 4.09
CA LYS A 61 -1.65 -19.60 3.76
C LYS A 61 -2.50 -18.82 2.77
N LEU A 62 -2.61 -19.35 1.55
CA LEU A 62 -3.61 -18.87 0.59
C LEU A 62 -5.02 -19.10 1.15
N ARG A 63 -5.88 -18.12 0.89
CA ARG A 63 -7.28 -18.13 1.32
C ARG A 63 -8.11 -18.32 0.07
N LYS A 64 -9.25 -18.98 0.20
CA LYS A 64 -10.17 -19.11 -0.93
C LYS A 64 -10.85 -17.76 -1.15
N MET A 65 -10.43 -17.04 -2.18
CA MET A 65 -11.06 -15.79 -2.58
C MET A 65 -12.32 -16.06 -3.41
N PRO A 66 -13.35 -15.19 -3.33
CA PRO A 66 -14.53 -15.28 -4.21
C PRO A 66 -14.16 -15.26 -5.69
N PHE A 67 -13.20 -14.41 -6.07
CA PHE A 67 -12.65 -14.34 -7.42
C PHE A 67 -11.18 -14.74 -7.39
N PRO A 68 -10.86 -16.05 -7.52
CA PRO A 68 -9.47 -16.50 -7.65
C PRO A 68 -8.88 -15.94 -8.94
N LEU A 69 -7.58 -15.63 -8.91
CA LEU A 69 -6.83 -15.10 -10.04
C LEU A 69 -5.38 -15.57 -9.92
N ASP A 70 -4.69 -15.83 -11.02
CA ASP A 70 -3.23 -16.00 -11.00
C ASP A 70 -2.63 -14.97 -11.95
N ALA A 71 -2.30 -13.81 -11.40
CA ALA A 71 -1.67 -12.72 -12.13
C ALA A 71 -0.30 -12.42 -11.52
N ARG A 72 0.73 -12.34 -12.37
CA ARG A 72 2.10 -11.98 -11.97
C ARG A 72 2.37 -10.53 -12.34
N LEU A 73 3.01 -9.82 -11.43
CA LEU A 73 3.44 -8.44 -11.59
C LEU A 73 4.95 -8.40 -11.40
N GLY A 74 5.68 -8.28 -12.51
CA GLY A 74 7.12 -8.55 -12.54
C GLY A 74 7.44 -9.97 -12.05
N ASP A 75 8.63 -10.12 -11.48
CA ASP A 75 9.09 -11.41 -10.96
C ASP A 75 8.70 -11.65 -9.50
N GLU A 76 8.47 -10.56 -8.74
CA GLU A 76 8.45 -10.56 -7.28
C GLU A 76 7.04 -10.68 -6.66
N VAL A 77 5.98 -10.40 -7.42
CA VAL A 77 4.61 -10.30 -6.87
C VAL A 77 3.61 -11.10 -7.70
N ALA A 78 2.69 -11.77 -7.01
CA ALA A 78 1.49 -12.32 -7.61
C ALA A 78 0.22 -11.80 -6.92
N LEU A 79 -0.83 -11.58 -7.69
CA LEU A 79 -2.20 -11.42 -7.23
C LEU A 79 -2.92 -12.75 -7.37
N GLN A 80 -3.25 -13.37 -6.24
CA GLN A 80 -3.82 -14.72 -6.13
C GLN A 80 -5.36 -14.72 -6.11
N GLY A 81 -5.96 -13.53 -6.07
CA GLY A 81 -7.41 -13.36 -6.11
C GLY A 81 -7.86 -12.08 -5.41
N PHE A 82 -9.16 -11.84 -5.47
CA PHE A 82 -9.77 -10.67 -4.83
C PHE A 82 -11.21 -10.94 -4.39
N SER A 83 -11.74 -10.03 -3.58
CA SER A 83 -13.18 -9.90 -3.32
C SER A 83 -13.60 -8.46 -3.50
N LEU A 84 -14.77 -8.26 -4.06
CA LEU A 84 -15.40 -6.96 -4.22
C LEU A 84 -16.80 -7.03 -3.62
N ASP A 85 -17.18 -6.04 -2.81
CA ASP A 85 -18.46 -6.01 -2.12
C ASP A 85 -19.65 -5.84 -3.07
N LYS A 86 -19.50 -5.06 -4.13
CA LYS A 86 -20.54 -4.80 -5.13
C LYS A 86 -19.97 -4.46 -6.51
N THR A 87 -20.75 -4.76 -7.55
CA THR A 87 -20.47 -4.38 -8.96
C THR A 87 -21.51 -3.42 -9.53
N SER A 88 -22.47 -2.97 -8.72
CA SER A 88 -23.33 -1.81 -9.03
C SER A 88 -23.09 -0.72 -7.97
N ALA A 89 -22.96 0.53 -8.41
CA ALA A 89 -22.69 1.66 -7.54
C ALA A 89 -23.40 2.92 -8.03
N ARG A 90 -23.49 3.94 -7.17
CA ARG A 90 -23.93 5.30 -7.53
C ARG A 90 -22.79 6.29 -7.38
N PRO A 91 -22.87 7.48 -8.01
CA PRO A 91 -21.90 8.54 -7.76
C PRO A 91 -21.87 8.91 -6.27
N GLY A 92 -20.68 8.94 -5.67
CA GLY A 92 -20.46 9.16 -4.24
C GLY A 92 -20.35 7.87 -3.41
N ASP A 93 -20.68 6.71 -3.99
CA ASP A 93 -20.47 5.43 -3.32
C ASP A 93 -18.99 5.10 -3.12
N THR A 94 -18.72 4.18 -2.20
CA THR A 94 -17.41 3.52 -2.06
C THR A 94 -17.51 2.06 -2.44
N LEU A 95 -16.54 1.59 -3.22
CA LEU A 95 -16.30 0.17 -3.51
C LEU A 95 -15.28 -0.37 -2.51
N ASN A 96 -15.59 -1.48 -1.83
CA ASN A 96 -14.69 -2.14 -0.90
C ASN A 96 -14.05 -3.35 -1.59
N LEU A 97 -12.77 -3.21 -1.89
CA LEU A 97 -11.96 -4.22 -2.59
C LEU A 97 -10.95 -4.82 -1.61
N ARG A 98 -10.86 -6.14 -1.58
CA ARG A 98 -9.76 -6.85 -0.92
C ARG A 98 -8.94 -7.62 -1.95
N LEU A 99 -7.64 -7.40 -1.94
CA LEU A 99 -6.68 -8.09 -2.78
C LEU A 99 -5.93 -9.14 -1.96
N GLN A 100 -5.66 -10.29 -2.55
CA GLN A 100 -4.78 -11.30 -1.96
C GLN A 100 -3.45 -11.34 -2.72
N TRP A 101 -2.44 -10.71 -2.15
CA TRP A 101 -1.09 -10.74 -2.69
C TRP A 101 -0.34 -11.98 -2.22
N GLN A 102 0.58 -12.46 -3.05
CA GLN A 102 1.63 -13.39 -2.66
C GLN A 102 2.98 -12.89 -3.14
N ALA A 103 3.94 -12.81 -2.21
CA ALA A 103 5.33 -12.54 -2.52
C ALA A 103 5.95 -13.76 -3.21
N ARG A 104 6.47 -13.58 -4.43
CA ARG A 104 7.21 -14.61 -5.17
C ARG A 104 8.71 -14.58 -4.89
N GLY A 105 9.20 -13.45 -4.39
CA GLY A 105 10.57 -13.26 -3.93
C GLY A 105 10.65 -12.12 -2.91
N THR A 106 11.82 -11.51 -2.82
CA THR A 106 12.09 -10.37 -1.92
C THR A 106 12.55 -9.20 -2.77
N THR A 107 12.02 -8.01 -2.52
CA THR A 107 12.47 -6.79 -3.20
C THR A 107 13.00 -5.76 -2.21
N LYS A 108 13.94 -4.93 -2.66
CA LYS A 108 14.36 -3.70 -1.96
C LYS A 108 13.71 -2.45 -2.53
N GLN A 109 12.88 -2.59 -3.58
CA GLN A 109 12.16 -1.51 -4.19
C GLN A 109 10.80 -1.32 -3.47
N PRO A 110 10.50 -0.11 -3.00
CA PRO A 110 9.17 0.19 -2.47
C PRO A 110 8.19 0.31 -3.63
N HIS A 111 7.13 -0.49 -3.60
CA HIS A 111 6.04 -0.41 -4.55
C HIS A 111 4.79 0.22 -3.94
N LYS A 112 3.98 0.83 -4.81
CA LYS A 112 2.62 1.25 -4.51
C LYS A 112 1.65 0.50 -5.42
N VAL A 113 0.46 0.25 -4.89
CA VAL A 113 -0.69 -0.25 -5.63
C VAL A 113 -1.55 0.93 -6.03
N THR A 114 -2.02 0.94 -7.27
CA THR A 114 -3.08 1.83 -7.73
C THR A 114 -4.29 0.99 -8.12
N VAL A 115 -5.44 1.34 -7.57
CA VAL A 115 -6.74 0.80 -7.98
C VAL A 115 -7.51 1.92 -8.63
N GLN A 116 -7.99 1.71 -9.85
CA GLN A 116 -8.64 2.74 -10.65
C GLN A 116 -9.99 2.24 -11.18
N LEU A 117 -10.98 3.13 -11.17
CA LEU A 117 -12.25 2.97 -11.86
C LEU A 117 -12.18 3.78 -13.15
N LEU A 118 -12.16 3.11 -14.30
CA LEU A 118 -11.92 3.72 -15.61
C LEU A 118 -13.14 3.63 -16.51
N ASP A 119 -13.44 4.68 -17.27
CA ASP A 119 -14.41 4.58 -18.35
C ASP A 119 -13.82 3.92 -19.61
N LYS A 120 -14.59 3.89 -20.71
CA LYS A 120 -14.16 3.35 -22.00
C LYS A 120 -12.99 4.11 -22.64
N ASP A 121 -12.81 5.38 -22.31
CA ASP A 121 -11.78 6.27 -22.85
C ASP A 121 -10.56 6.37 -21.90
N ASN A 122 -10.52 5.54 -20.84
CA ASN A 122 -9.53 5.52 -19.77
C ASN A 122 -9.52 6.76 -18.86
N HIS A 123 -10.61 7.55 -18.80
CA HIS A 123 -10.70 8.57 -17.76
C HIS A 123 -10.92 7.93 -16.40
N ILE A 124 -10.26 8.50 -15.39
CA ILE A 124 -10.31 8.02 -14.00
C ILE A 124 -11.53 8.62 -13.30
N TRP A 125 -12.45 7.76 -12.87
CA TRP A 125 -13.68 8.09 -12.14
C TRP A 125 -13.68 7.67 -10.67
N GLY A 126 -12.63 6.99 -10.25
CA GLY A 126 -12.33 6.64 -8.87
C GLY A 126 -10.90 6.14 -8.80
N GLN A 127 -10.16 6.46 -7.75
CA GLN A 127 -8.77 6.05 -7.61
C GLN A 127 -8.36 5.93 -6.15
N ARG A 128 -7.56 4.91 -5.85
CA ARG A 128 -6.86 4.77 -4.58
C ARG A 128 -5.42 4.33 -4.86
N ASP A 129 -4.47 5.09 -4.34
CA ASP A 129 -3.05 4.80 -4.40
C ASP A 129 -2.52 4.61 -2.99
N SER A 130 -1.93 3.44 -2.70
CA SER A 130 -1.39 3.16 -1.39
C SER A 130 -0.18 2.24 -1.44
N VAL A 131 0.67 2.32 -0.42
CA VAL A 131 1.59 1.24 -0.10
C VAL A 131 0.73 0.09 0.46
N PRO A 132 1.02 -1.19 0.16
CA PRO A 132 0.18 -2.28 0.66
C PRO A 132 -0.04 -2.22 2.18
N GLY A 133 -1.27 -2.51 2.61
CA GLY A 133 -1.68 -2.37 4.01
C GLY A 133 -1.73 -0.93 4.51
N ASP A 134 -2.00 0.04 3.62
CA ASP A 134 -1.91 1.48 3.93
C ASP A 134 -0.57 1.92 4.56
N GLY A 135 0.51 1.22 4.19
CA GLY A 135 1.87 1.47 4.69
C GLY A 135 2.35 0.51 5.78
N ASP A 136 1.47 -0.33 6.33
CA ASP A 136 1.86 -1.32 7.34
C ASP A 136 2.66 -2.48 6.73
N TRP A 137 2.48 -2.75 5.44
CA TRP A 137 3.05 -3.89 4.75
C TRP A 137 3.84 -3.50 3.49
N PRO A 138 4.84 -2.63 3.59
CA PRO A 138 5.63 -2.21 2.44
C PRO A 138 6.33 -3.41 1.79
N THR A 139 6.43 -3.41 0.46
CA THR A 139 6.99 -4.53 -0.32
C THR A 139 8.44 -4.84 0.02
N THR A 140 9.17 -3.88 0.59
CA THR A 140 10.55 -4.04 1.08
C THR A 140 10.67 -5.00 2.27
N GLY A 141 9.57 -5.18 3.01
CA GLY A 141 9.46 -6.11 4.13
C GLY A 141 8.76 -7.43 3.77
N TRP A 142 8.48 -7.68 2.47
CA TRP A 142 7.87 -8.94 2.04
C TRP A 142 8.90 -10.07 2.00
N VAL A 143 8.50 -11.26 2.44
CA VAL A 143 9.33 -12.47 2.38
C VAL A 143 8.74 -13.48 1.40
N ARG A 144 9.61 -14.27 0.75
CA ARG A 144 9.17 -15.22 -0.28
C ARG A 144 8.08 -16.16 0.25
N GLY A 145 6.99 -16.26 -0.50
CA GLY A 145 5.82 -17.09 -0.19
C GLY A 145 4.81 -16.41 0.74
N GLU A 146 5.13 -15.26 1.31
CA GLU A 146 4.22 -14.50 2.18
C GLU A 146 2.95 -14.14 1.42
N VAL A 147 1.83 -14.23 2.14
CA VAL A 147 0.48 -13.98 1.65
C VAL A 147 -0.13 -12.86 2.47
N LEU A 148 -0.55 -11.79 1.79
CA LEU A 148 -1.13 -10.60 2.40
C LEU A 148 -2.56 -10.40 1.91
N LEU A 149 -3.45 -9.99 2.81
CA LEU A 149 -4.78 -9.51 2.47
C LEU A 149 -4.79 -7.99 2.61
N ASP A 150 -5.07 -7.30 1.51
CA ASP A 150 -4.85 -5.86 1.38
C ASP A 150 -6.16 -5.18 0.96
N ASP A 151 -6.66 -4.28 1.81
CA ASP A 151 -7.99 -3.70 1.71
C ASP A 151 -7.93 -2.28 1.13
N TYR A 152 -8.82 -2.01 0.17
CA TYR A 152 -8.91 -0.75 -0.56
C TYR A 152 -10.34 -0.24 -0.57
N GLN A 153 -10.48 1.05 -0.29
CA GLN A 153 -11.72 1.81 -0.45
C GLN A 153 -11.57 2.75 -1.64
N VAL A 154 -12.32 2.48 -2.70
CA VAL A 154 -12.29 3.29 -3.93
C VAL A 154 -13.58 4.10 -4.00
N ALA A 155 -13.47 5.41 -3.78
CA ALA A 155 -14.59 6.32 -3.91
C ALA A 155 -14.92 6.56 -5.39
N VAL A 156 -16.20 6.39 -5.74
CA VAL A 156 -16.76 6.76 -7.04
C VAL A 156 -17.03 8.26 -7.00
N LYS A 157 -16.44 9.03 -7.93
CA LYS A 157 -16.61 10.49 -7.97
C LYS A 157 -18.09 10.89 -8.07
N ASP A 158 -18.47 11.99 -7.44
CA ASP A 158 -19.87 12.46 -7.39
C ASP A 158 -20.47 12.81 -8.75
N GLN A 159 -19.63 13.17 -9.71
CA GLN A 159 -20.00 13.57 -11.06
C GLN A 159 -19.87 12.45 -12.09
N THR A 160 -19.69 11.20 -11.64
CA THR A 160 -19.57 10.02 -12.50
C THR A 160 -20.87 9.80 -13.30
N PRO A 161 -20.82 9.83 -14.65
CA PRO A 161 -22.00 9.54 -15.47
C PRO A 161 -22.46 8.09 -15.29
N PRO A 162 -23.76 7.80 -15.49
CA PRO A 162 -24.23 6.42 -15.56
C PRO A 162 -23.56 5.66 -16.71
N GLY A 163 -23.21 4.40 -16.49
CA GLY A 163 -22.54 3.58 -17.51
C GLY A 163 -21.70 2.45 -16.93
N GLU A 164 -20.94 1.79 -17.80
CA GLU A 164 -20.01 0.74 -17.40
C GLU A 164 -18.58 1.27 -17.24
N TYR A 165 -17.94 0.82 -16.16
CA TYR A 165 -16.60 1.20 -15.80
C TYR A 165 -15.76 -0.04 -15.50
N ARG A 166 -14.49 0.00 -15.83
CA ARG A 166 -13.52 -1.06 -15.52
C ARG A 166 -12.85 -0.74 -14.20
N LEU A 167 -12.97 -1.65 -13.23
CA LEU A 167 -12.14 -1.62 -12.03
C LEU A 167 -10.84 -2.37 -12.34
N VAL A 168 -9.72 -1.65 -12.29
CA VAL A 168 -8.39 -2.18 -12.62
C VAL A 168 -7.43 -1.96 -11.46
N VAL A 169 -6.40 -2.82 -11.40
CA VAL A 169 -5.29 -2.68 -10.45
C VAL A 169 -3.96 -2.74 -11.17
N ALA A 170 -2.98 -1.98 -10.68
CA ALA A 170 -1.59 -2.11 -11.06
C ALA A 170 -0.68 -1.89 -9.85
N MET A 171 0.56 -2.35 -9.97
CA MET A 171 1.62 -2.05 -9.00
C MET A 171 2.75 -1.31 -9.72
N TYR A 172 3.35 -0.32 -9.06
CA TYR A 172 4.42 0.50 -9.61
C TYR A 172 5.50 0.81 -8.57
N GLU A 173 6.72 1.03 -9.03
CA GLU A 173 7.81 1.48 -8.18
C GLU A 173 7.57 2.92 -7.71
N ALA A 174 7.59 3.14 -6.40
CA ALA A 174 7.20 4.42 -5.80
C ALA A 174 8.13 5.59 -6.22
N ALA A 175 9.41 5.31 -6.47
CA ALA A 175 10.40 6.32 -6.82
C ALA A 175 10.32 6.76 -8.28
N SER A 176 10.17 5.81 -9.21
CA SER A 176 10.20 6.09 -10.65
C SER A 176 8.80 6.25 -11.27
N GLY A 177 7.76 5.75 -10.61
CA GLY A 177 6.41 5.64 -11.17
C GLY A 177 6.27 4.52 -12.21
N GLN A 178 7.32 3.74 -12.45
CA GLN A 178 7.30 2.66 -13.44
C GLN A 178 6.38 1.52 -12.99
N ARG A 179 5.38 1.19 -13.82
CA ARG A 179 4.49 0.06 -13.57
C ARG A 179 5.19 -1.26 -13.84
N LEU A 180 4.87 -2.25 -13.02
CA LEU A 180 5.37 -3.61 -13.21
C LEU A 180 4.67 -4.27 -14.41
N PRO A 181 5.40 -5.05 -15.23
CA PRO A 181 4.79 -5.81 -16.32
C PRO A 181 3.82 -6.86 -15.76
N VAL A 182 2.71 -7.07 -16.44
CA VAL A 182 1.62 -7.97 -15.99
C VAL A 182 1.48 -9.17 -16.92
N THR A 183 1.33 -10.35 -16.34
CA THR A 183 0.86 -11.55 -17.04
C THR A 183 -0.26 -12.19 -16.24
N VAL A 184 -1.37 -12.56 -16.88
CA VAL A 184 -2.51 -13.22 -16.23
C VAL A 184 -2.73 -14.58 -16.87
N GLU A 185 -2.78 -15.64 -16.05
CA GLU A 185 -3.02 -17.01 -16.50
C GLU A 185 -4.53 -17.29 -16.62
N GLY A 186 -4.90 -18.18 -17.55
CA GLY A 186 -6.24 -18.78 -17.64
C GLY A 186 -7.33 -17.96 -18.34
N GLU A 187 -7.33 -16.62 -18.26
CA GLU A 187 -8.36 -15.77 -18.89
C GLU A 187 -7.76 -14.68 -19.80
N PRO A 188 -7.89 -14.82 -21.14
CA PRO A 188 -7.48 -13.80 -22.09
C PRO A 188 -8.18 -12.46 -21.84
N GLY A 189 -7.46 -11.35 -21.99
CA GLY A 189 -8.03 -10.00 -21.92
C GLY A 189 -8.10 -9.37 -20.53
N ARG A 190 -7.71 -10.08 -19.46
CA ARG A 190 -7.55 -9.47 -18.13
C ARG A 190 -6.26 -8.64 -17.98
N ALA A 191 -5.21 -8.98 -18.72
CA ALA A 191 -4.01 -8.16 -18.79
C ALA A 191 -4.24 -6.98 -19.75
N LEU A 192 -4.24 -5.76 -19.21
CA LEU A 192 -4.38 -4.52 -19.93
C LEU A 192 -3.04 -3.77 -19.86
N ASP A 193 -2.09 -4.16 -20.71
CA ASP A 193 -0.69 -3.70 -20.65
C ASP A 193 -0.07 -3.98 -19.26
N THR A 194 0.07 -2.96 -18.42
CA THR A 194 0.63 -3.03 -17.07
C THR A 194 -0.43 -3.03 -15.96
N MET A 195 -1.71 -3.17 -16.34
CA MET A 195 -2.85 -3.25 -15.44
C MET A 195 -3.54 -4.61 -15.52
N ILE A 196 -4.25 -4.97 -14.45
CA ILE A 196 -5.10 -6.15 -14.37
C ILE A 196 -6.55 -5.67 -14.26
N LEU A 197 -7.42 -6.14 -15.17
CA LEU A 197 -8.86 -5.98 -15.06
C LEU A 197 -9.40 -6.90 -13.97
N LEU A 198 -10.02 -6.33 -12.94
CA LEU A 198 -10.64 -7.06 -11.84
C LEU A 198 -12.11 -7.35 -12.15
N ALA A 199 -12.87 -6.30 -12.46
CA ALA A 199 -14.31 -6.40 -12.70
C ALA A 199 -14.81 -5.23 -13.57
N THR A 200 -15.99 -5.42 -14.16
CA THR A 200 -16.81 -4.31 -14.66
C THR A 200 -17.78 -3.88 -13.54
N VAL A 201 -17.87 -2.58 -13.32
CA VAL A 201 -18.79 -1.95 -12.37
C VAL A 201 -19.77 -1.09 -13.15
N THR A 202 -21.06 -1.31 -12.91
CA THR A 202 -22.13 -0.46 -13.44
C THR A 202 -22.35 0.71 -12.48
N VAL A 203 -22.25 1.93 -12.98
CA VAL A 203 -22.67 3.13 -12.24
C VAL A 203 -24.07 3.50 -12.68
N GLU A 204 -24.99 3.55 -11.72
CA GLU A 204 -26.38 3.93 -11.91
C GLU A 204 -26.54 5.46 -11.87
N GLY A 205 -27.66 5.96 -12.42
CA GLY A 205 -28.10 7.33 -12.17
C GLY A 205 -28.35 7.60 -10.69
N ARG A 206 -28.30 8.88 -10.31
CA ARG A 206 -28.77 9.34 -9.00
C ARG A 206 -30.28 9.18 -8.87
#